data_AF-A0A076NA61-F1
#
_entry.id   AF-A0A076NA61-F1
#
_cell.length_a   1.000
_cell.length_b   1.000
_cell.length_c   1.000
_cell.angle_alpha   90.00
_cell.angle_beta   90.00
_cell.angle_gamma   90.00
#
_symmetry.space_group_name_H-M   'P 1'
#
loop_
_entity.id
_entity.type
_entity.pdbx_description
1 polymer ?
#
loop_
_entity_poly.entity_id
_entity_poly.type
_entity_poly.pdbx_seq_one_letter_code
_entity_poly.pdbx_strand_id
1 'polypeptide(L)'
;MALQEEPYRQIQTLLGMHPSCITKWKKRFLAQGLDGIKLGYQGTKGYLIPQSRAEVISWLKEKNYWDIDELVTYLDEKYGVIYQSKQSYYELLSDASISWKK
;
A
#
# COMPACT_ATOMS: atom_id res chain seq x y z
N MET A 1 22.54 -18.23 7.34
CA MET A 1 22.25 -18.29 8.80
C MET A 1 20.89 -17.63 9.02
N ALA A 2 19.84 -18.26 9.55
CA ALA A 2 19.63 -19.67 9.92
C ALA A 2 19.35 -20.53 8.66
N LEU A 3 20.02 -21.62 8.30
CA LEU A 3 20.70 -22.74 8.99
C LEU A 3 19.79 -23.82 9.60
N GLN A 4 18.46 -23.72 9.48
CA GLN A 4 17.59 -24.88 9.65
C GLN A 4 16.31 -24.68 8.84
N GLU A 5 15.98 -25.67 8.01
CA GLU A 5 14.67 -25.86 7.42
C GLU A 5 13.66 -26.22 8.52
N GLU A 6 13.45 -25.32 9.49
CA GLU A 6 12.41 -25.51 10.48
C GLU A 6 11.08 -25.63 9.72
N PRO A 7 10.38 -26.77 9.83
CA PRO A 7 9.18 -26.98 9.05
C PRO A 7 8.21 -25.86 9.40
N TYR A 8 7.66 -25.17 8.39
CA TYR A 8 6.72 -24.05 8.53
C TYR A 8 5.65 -24.29 9.62
N ARG A 9 5.33 -25.56 9.86
CA ARG A 9 4.47 -26.09 10.93
C ARG A 9 4.90 -25.66 12.35
N GLN A 10 6.18 -25.69 12.70
CA GLN A 10 6.66 -25.24 14.02
C GLN A 10 6.49 -23.73 14.21
N ILE A 11 6.82 -22.95 13.19
CA ILE A 11 6.62 -21.48 13.19
C ILE A 11 5.12 -21.16 13.29
N GLN A 12 4.27 -21.97 12.63
CA GLN A 12 2.82 -21.91 12.72
C GLN A 12 2.31 -22.09 14.14
N THR A 13 2.79 -23.12 14.85
CA THR A 13 2.38 -23.43 16.22
C THR A 13 2.91 -22.40 17.22
N LEU A 14 4.14 -21.91 17.02
CA LEU A 14 4.77 -20.93 17.92
C LEU A 14 4.12 -19.54 17.84
N LEU A 15 3.80 -19.07 16.62
CA LEU A 15 3.27 -17.72 16.38
C LEU A 15 1.75 -17.69 16.19
N GLY A 16 1.09 -18.84 16.07
CA GLY A 16 -0.35 -18.93 15.80
C GLY A 16 -0.77 -18.33 14.44
N MET A 17 0.14 -18.27 13.47
CA MET A 17 -0.07 -17.59 12.18
C MET A 17 -0.16 -18.58 11.02
N HIS A 18 -0.95 -18.27 10.00
CA HIS A 18 -1.06 -19.08 8.78
C HIS A 18 0.28 -19.10 7.98
N PRO A 19 0.67 -20.21 7.32
CA PRO A 19 1.93 -20.33 6.60
C PRO A 19 2.09 -19.34 5.44
N SER A 20 0.98 -18.88 4.86
CA SER A 20 0.97 -17.82 3.86
C SER A 20 1.45 -16.48 4.43
N CYS A 21 1.15 -16.18 5.70
CA CYS A 21 1.65 -14.98 6.39
C CYS A 21 3.17 -15.08 6.61
N ILE A 22 3.65 -16.24 7.07
CA ILE A 22 5.08 -16.52 7.26
C ILE A 22 5.84 -16.30 5.94
N THR A 23 5.28 -16.77 4.82
CA THR A 23 5.89 -16.59 3.49
C THR A 23 5.93 -15.14 3.05
N LYS A 24 4.85 -14.37 3.28
CA LYS A 24 4.82 -12.93 2.99
C LYS A 24 5.86 -12.16 3.79
N TRP A 25 5.98 -12.45 5.08
CA TRP A 25 6.93 -11.78 5.97
C TRP A 25 8.37 -12.16 5.62
N LYS A 26 8.63 -13.43 5.28
CA LYS A 26 9.92 -13.89 4.77
C LYS A 26 10.33 -13.15 3.49
N LYS A 27 9.40 -12.98 2.54
CA LYS A 27 9.65 -12.21 1.31
C LYS A 27 9.94 -10.73 1.60
N ARG A 28 9.13 -10.09 2.45
CA ARG A 28 9.33 -8.69 2.83
C ARG A 28 10.65 -8.47 3.57
N PHE A 29 11.02 -9.37 4.47
CA PHE A 29 12.32 -9.34 5.15
C PHE A 29 13.49 -9.51 4.19
N LEU A 30 13.41 -10.43 3.23
CA LEU A 30 14.47 -10.62 2.23
C LEU A 30 14.64 -9.38 1.34
N ALA A 31 13.56 -8.65 1.07
CA ALA A 31 13.59 -7.47 0.21
C ALA A 31 14.04 -6.19 0.94
N GLN A 32 13.64 -6.00 2.20
CA GLN A 32 13.76 -4.71 2.91
C GLN A 32 14.44 -4.84 4.29
N GLY A 33 14.96 -6.02 4.62
CA GLY A 33 15.58 -6.29 5.92
C GLY A 33 14.60 -6.11 7.09
N LEU A 34 15.10 -5.61 8.22
CA LEU A 34 14.30 -5.35 9.42
C LEU A 34 13.17 -4.34 9.18
N ASP A 35 13.32 -3.42 8.23
CA ASP A 35 12.31 -2.43 7.88
C ASP A 35 11.05 -3.07 7.26
N GLY A 36 11.21 -4.17 6.51
CA GLY A 36 10.08 -4.91 5.92
C GLY A 36 9.26 -5.75 6.91
N ILE A 37 9.77 -5.96 8.13
CA ILE A 37 9.06 -6.61 9.24
C ILE A 37 8.48 -5.57 10.20
N LYS A 38 9.09 -4.39 10.29
CA LYS A 38 8.64 -3.32 11.18
C LYS A 38 7.20 -2.94 10.82
N LEU A 39 6.37 -2.76 11.85
CA LEU A 39 4.99 -2.33 11.68
C LEU A 39 5.02 -0.87 11.17
N GLY A 40 5.13 -0.69 9.85
CA GLY A 40 5.16 0.62 9.19
C GLY A 40 3.82 1.37 9.24
N TYR A 41 2.81 0.77 9.88
CA TYR A 41 1.50 1.39 10.05
C TYR A 41 1.54 2.43 11.17
N GLN A 42 2.01 3.65 10.84
CA GLN A 42 1.99 4.82 11.74
C GLN A 42 0.63 5.52 11.79
N GLY A 43 -0.46 4.82 11.45
CA GLY A 43 -1.76 5.40 11.19
C GLY A 43 -1.83 6.00 9.79
N THR A 44 -2.96 5.81 9.12
CA THR A 44 -3.23 6.46 7.85
C THR A 44 -3.25 7.97 8.06
N LYS A 45 -2.33 8.69 7.43
CA LYS A 45 -2.47 10.14 7.28
C LYS A 45 -3.76 10.37 6.50
N GLY A 46 -4.79 10.91 7.15
CA GLY A 46 -6.12 11.04 6.55
C GLY A 46 -6.16 11.89 5.28
N TYR A 47 -5.11 12.68 5.01
CA TYR A 47 -5.03 13.58 3.86
C TYR A 47 -3.60 13.63 3.29
N LEU A 48 -3.50 13.70 1.95
CA LEU A 48 -2.25 14.03 1.27
C LEU A 48 -1.82 15.46 1.61
N ILE A 49 -0.51 15.63 1.78
CA ILE A 49 0.16 16.93 1.84
C ILE A 49 -0.07 17.64 0.50
N PRO A 50 -0.30 18.97 0.44
CA PRO A 50 -0.57 19.70 -0.80
C PRO A 50 0.44 19.44 -1.94
N GLN A 51 1.73 19.26 -1.60
CA GLN A 51 2.77 18.92 -2.58
C GLN A 51 2.55 17.52 -3.18
N SER A 52 2.28 16.52 -2.35
CA SER A 52 1.97 15.15 -2.79
C SER A 52 0.67 15.10 -3.59
N ARG A 53 -0.32 15.94 -3.25
CA ARG A 53 -1.57 16.07 -4.01
C ARG A 53 -1.29 16.57 -5.44
N ALA A 54 -0.42 17.57 -5.60
CA ALA A 54 -0.04 18.07 -6.93
C ALA A 54 0.72 17.02 -7.78
N GLU A 55 1.57 16.19 -7.14
CA GLU A 55 2.22 15.06 -7.81
C GLU A 55 1.21 14.01 -8.28
N VAL A 56 0.26 13.64 -7.42
CA VAL A 56 -0.81 12.68 -7.78
C VAL A 56 -1.66 13.24 -8.92
N ILE A 57 -2.01 14.52 -8.90
CA ILE A 57 -2.74 15.17 -9.99
C ILE A 57 -1.94 15.18 -11.30
N SER A 58 -0.63 15.43 -11.24
CA SER A 58 0.23 15.41 -12.43
C SER A 58 0.35 14.01 -13.01
N TRP A 59 0.54 13.00 -12.14
CA TRP A 59 0.48 11.60 -12.52
C TRP A 59 -0.87 11.27 -13.18
N LEU A 60 -1.97 11.67 -12.53
CA LEU A 60 -3.36 11.60 -13.01
C LEU A 60 -3.61 12.31 -14.36
N LYS A 61 -2.76 13.25 -14.78
CA LYS A 61 -2.89 13.89 -16.11
C LYS A 61 -2.05 13.20 -17.18
N GLU A 62 -1.02 12.48 -16.78
CA GLU A 62 -0.06 11.86 -17.70
C GLU A 62 -0.56 10.51 -18.25
N LYS A 63 -1.32 9.73 -17.47
CA LYS A 63 -1.95 8.51 -18.00
C LYS A 63 -3.27 8.81 -18.71
N ASN A 64 -3.52 8.02 -19.75
CA ASN A 64 -4.73 8.09 -20.58
C ASN A 64 -5.89 7.26 -20.04
N TYR A 65 -5.65 6.40 -19.02
CA TYR A 65 -6.65 5.54 -18.39
C TYR A 65 -6.45 5.53 -16.87
N TRP A 66 -7.56 5.49 -16.15
CA TRP A 66 -7.60 5.61 -14.69
C TRP A 66 -8.48 4.55 -14.08
N ASP A 67 -7.94 3.88 -13.06
CA ASP A 67 -8.68 2.92 -12.24
C ASP A 67 -8.58 3.32 -10.76
N ILE A 68 -9.70 3.23 -10.03
CA ILE A 68 -9.78 3.63 -8.62
C ILE A 68 -8.94 2.68 -7.75
N ASP A 69 -8.92 1.39 -8.05
CA ASP A 69 -8.15 0.39 -7.29
C ASP A 69 -6.65 0.60 -7.48
N GLU A 70 -6.25 0.96 -8.71
CA GLU A 70 -4.86 1.36 -9.00
C GLU A 70 -4.48 2.66 -8.26
N LEU A 71 -5.36 3.65 -8.20
CA LEU A 71 -5.12 4.89 -7.45
C LEU A 71 -5.01 4.62 -5.94
N VAL A 72 -5.87 3.75 -5.38
CA VAL A 72 -5.81 3.33 -3.97
C VAL A 72 -4.47 2.66 -3.68
N THR A 73 -4.06 1.72 -4.53
CA THR A 73 -2.79 1.00 -4.39
C THR A 73 -1.60 1.95 -4.48
N TYR A 74 -1.60 2.86 -5.45
CA TYR A 74 -0.55 3.86 -5.61
C TYR A 74 -0.42 4.80 -4.41
N LEU A 75 -1.55 5.22 -3.82
CA LEU A 75 -1.58 6.07 -2.65
C LEU A 75 -1.12 5.35 -1.38
N ASP A 76 -1.47 4.08 -1.22
CA ASP A 76 -0.99 3.21 -0.13
C ASP A 76 0.52 2.96 -0.25
N GLU A 77 0.99 2.51 -1.42
CA GLU A 77 2.40 2.14 -1.59
C GLU A 77 3.34 3.35 -1.56
N LYS A 78 2.96 4.48 -2.19
CA LYS A 78 3.85 5.65 -2.31
C LYS A 78 3.76 6.59 -1.11
N TYR A 79 2.57 6.74 -0.51
CA TYR A 79 2.33 7.74 0.54
C TYR A 79 1.77 7.15 1.84
N GLY A 80 1.39 5.87 1.88
CA GLY A 80 0.75 5.25 3.05
C GLY A 80 -0.62 5.84 3.36
N VAL A 81 -1.33 6.35 2.35
CA VAL A 81 -2.63 7.02 2.51
C VAL A 81 -3.73 6.14 1.94
N ILE A 82 -4.69 5.76 2.79
CA ILE A 82 -5.92 5.09 2.39
C ILE A 82 -7.08 5.94 2.88
N TYR A 83 -7.85 6.52 1.95
CA TYR A 83 -9.09 7.21 2.31
C TYR A 83 -10.17 6.20 2.68
N GLN A 84 -10.94 6.51 3.72
CA GLN A 84 -12.09 5.69 4.14
C GLN A 84 -13.26 5.76 3.15
N SER A 85 -13.40 6.88 2.45
CA SER A 85 -14.51 7.14 1.54
C SER A 85 -14.06 7.12 0.08
N LYS A 86 -14.78 6.36 -0.76
CA LYS A 86 -14.61 6.37 -2.22
C LYS A 86 -14.74 7.79 -2.80
N GLN A 87 -15.59 8.63 -2.19
CA GLN A 87 -15.79 10.03 -2.53
C GLN A 87 -14.47 10.82 -2.59
N SER A 88 -13.56 10.62 -1.64
CA SER A 88 -12.29 11.36 -1.57
C SER A 88 -11.36 11.04 -2.74
N TYR A 89 -11.46 9.83 -3.31
CA TYR A 89 -10.73 9.49 -4.55
C TYR A 89 -11.35 10.16 -5.77
N TYR A 90 -12.69 10.26 -5.85
CA TYR A 90 -13.35 11.00 -6.91
C TYR A 90 -13.04 12.50 -6.86
N GLU A 91 -12.87 13.08 -5.67
CA GLU A 91 -12.42 14.47 -5.53
C GLU A 91 -11.02 14.68 -6.11
N LEU A 92 -10.08 13.74 -5.90
CA LEU A 92 -8.74 13.80 -6.51
C LEU A 92 -8.78 13.74 -8.04
N LEU A 93 -9.63 12.87 -8.60
CA LEU A 93 -9.85 12.76 -10.04
C LEU A 93 -10.47 14.04 -10.61
N SER A 94 -11.44 14.61 -9.88
CA SER A 94 -12.08 15.88 -10.23
C SER A 94 -11.09 17.05 -10.20
N ASP A 95 -10.20 17.11 -9.20
CA ASP A 95 -9.11 18.09 -9.09
C ASP A 95 -8.13 17.99 -10.28
N ALA A 96 -7.90 16.77 -10.76
CA ALA A 96 -7.10 16.51 -11.95
C ALA A 96 -7.79 16.89 -13.27
N SER A 97 -9.01 17.44 -13.24
CA SER A 97 -9.86 17.69 -14.41
C SER A 97 -10.18 16.44 -15.23
N ILE A 98 -10.08 15.25 -14.62
CA ILE A 98 -10.56 14.02 -15.21
C ILE A 98 -12.08 14.02 -15.02
N SER A 99 -12.81 14.43 -16.05
CA SER A 99 -14.27 14.36 -16.05
C SER A 99 -14.70 12.90 -16.08
N TRP A 100 -15.02 12.34 -14.91
CA TRP A 100 -15.81 11.12 -14.83
C TRP A 100 -17.20 11.45 -15.38
N LYS A 101 -17.46 11.08 -16.64
CA LYS A 101 -18.79 11.24 -17.24
C LYS A 101 -19.78 10.37 -16.46
N LYS A 102 -20.81 11.02 -15.93
CA LYS A 102 -21.94 10.40 -15.23
C LYS A 102 -22.81 9.59 -16.19
#